data_AF-A0A848AS71-F1
#
_entry.id   AF-A0A848AS71-F1
#
_cell.length_a   1.000
_cell.length_b   1.000
_cell.length_c   1.000
_cell.angle_alpha   90.00
_cell.angle_beta   90.00
_cell.angle_gamma   90.00
#
_symmetry.space_group_name_H-M   'P 1'
#
loop_
_entity.id
_entity.type
_entity.pdbx_description
1 polymer ?
#
loop_
_entity_poly.entity_id
_entity_poly.type
_entity_poly.pdbx_seq_one_letter_code
_entity_poly.pdbx_strand_id
1 'polypeptide(L)'
;MTAFDQLVIRIENSIRTEENQDSSMRNLHLEIFQQLKMTPLPHETSGRQFLGGPGREEQIRIEFIQKAQKIGAGLAVRNFAQESLYSGRSFFLRLLQRGLEAVGRKIGADYACKLYPELRRLRDNGEKPPQLELQPARRNAFYQFTVKNYGDRYELEPVTEIGEAWQNSIQFDDKRQRYIEEFTFNTLEKADAMHGAWERFIAKKGRCPVAYCLTVKRDASGHYSVSSISHVPFVMKENRIINQDGSSSERRIFSSVFEAEQVRAVLVKQKDDRTQAVELEHTSKNMSSKKTRTLQTPRLVKEQSRPQTTDRISRQSPGGRTV
;
A
#
# COMPACT_ATOMS: atom_id res chain seq x y z
N MET A 1 -43.70 19.65 4.85
CA MET A 1 -42.40 19.75 4.16
C MET A 1 -41.84 21.13 4.46
N THR A 2 -40.71 21.21 5.17
CA THR A 2 -40.12 22.48 5.62
C THR A 2 -39.36 23.17 4.48
N ALA A 3 -39.03 24.47 4.64
CA ALA A 3 -38.17 25.20 3.70
C ALA A 3 -36.79 24.53 3.55
N PHE A 4 -36.28 23.94 4.63
CA PHE A 4 -35.06 23.15 4.64
C PHE A 4 -35.19 21.88 3.78
N ASP A 5 -36.29 21.15 3.88
CA ASP A 5 -36.54 19.95 3.06
C ASP A 5 -36.59 20.29 1.57
N GLN A 6 -37.24 21.41 1.22
CA GLN A 6 -37.30 21.89 -0.16
C GLN A 6 -35.91 22.26 -0.71
N LEU A 7 -35.07 22.89 0.11
CA LEU A 7 -33.69 23.21 -0.25
C LEU A 7 -32.87 21.93 -0.46
N VAL A 8 -32.98 20.96 0.45
CA VAL A 8 -32.29 19.66 0.38
C VAL A 8 -32.66 18.93 -0.90
N ILE A 9 -33.95 18.80 -1.20
CA ILE A 9 -34.44 18.13 -2.41
C ILE A 9 -33.95 18.85 -3.67
N ARG A 10 -33.98 20.19 -3.68
CA ARG A 10 -33.50 20.97 -4.82
C ARG A 10 -32.02 20.72 -5.10
N ILE A 11 -31.19 20.71 -4.06
CA ILE A 11 -29.75 20.48 -4.20
C ILE A 11 -29.48 19.03 -4.62
N GLU A 12 -30.13 18.03 -4.02
CA GLU A 12 -29.98 16.62 -4.39
C GLU A 12 -30.38 16.36 -5.84
N ASN A 13 -31.50 16.95 -6.29
CA ASN A 13 -31.93 16.83 -7.68
C ASN A 13 -30.93 17.50 -8.62
N SER A 14 -30.44 18.70 -8.29
CA SER A 14 -29.41 19.38 -9.10
C SER A 14 -28.15 18.53 -9.28
N ILE A 15 -27.69 17.84 -8.23
CA ILE A 15 -26.51 16.95 -8.30
C ILE A 15 -26.81 15.73 -9.18
N ARG A 16 -28.02 15.16 -9.08
CA ARG A 16 -28.42 13.98 -9.87
C ARG A 16 -28.60 14.29 -11.36
N THR A 17 -29.07 15.49 -11.69
CA THR A 17 -29.34 15.93 -13.06
C THR A 17 -28.14 16.56 -13.75
N GLU A 18 -27.00 16.77 -13.07
CA GLU A 18 -25.77 17.23 -13.69
C GLU A 18 -25.20 16.13 -14.61
N GLU A 19 -25.65 16.12 -15.87
CA GLU A 19 -25.27 15.16 -16.91
C GLU A 19 -23.76 15.18 -17.24
N ASN A 20 -23.09 16.30 -16.97
CA ASN A 20 -21.68 16.53 -17.32
C ASN A 20 -20.67 16.11 -16.23
N GLN A 21 -21.12 15.54 -15.11
CA GLN A 21 -20.21 15.05 -14.06
C GLN A 21 -19.98 13.55 -14.16
N ASP A 22 -18.71 13.16 -14.02
CA ASP A 22 -18.30 11.78 -13.76
C ASP A 22 -19.11 11.21 -12.58
N SER A 23 -19.54 9.95 -12.71
CA SER A 23 -20.20 9.19 -11.66
C SER A 23 -19.47 9.23 -10.30
N SER A 24 -18.14 9.17 -10.28
CA SER A 24 -17.33 9.25 -9.05
C SER A 24 -17.44 10.64 -8.40
N MET A 25 -17.42 11.70 -9.20
CA MET A 25 -17.60 13.08 -8.72
C MET A 25 -19.02 13.32 -8.22
N ARG A 26 -20.03 12.84 -8.95
CA ARG A 26 -21.43 12.94 -8.53
C ARG A 26 -21.67 12.26 -7.18
N ASN A 27 -21.09 11.08 -6.98
CA ASN A 27 -21.16 10.35 -5.71
C ASN A 27 -20.48 11.13 -4.58
N LEU A 28 -19.30 11.72 -4.83
CA LEU A 28 -18.63 12.58 -3.86
C LEU A 28 -19.51 13.77 -3.44
N HIS A 29 -20.13 14.46 -4.40
CA HIS A 29 -21.03 15.58 -4.13
C HIS A 29 -22.23 15.16 -3.26
N LEU A 30 -22.85 14.01 -3.57
CA LEU A 30 -23.96 13.47 -2.78
C LEU A 30 -23.54 13.09 -1.36
N GLU A 31 -22.40 12.41 -1.19
CA GLU A 31 -21.92 11.96 0.11
C GLU A 31 -21.53 13.13 1.02
N ILE A 32 -20.84 14.14 0.47
CA ILE A 32 -20.53 15.38 1.18
C ILE A 32 -21.84 16.05 1.61
N PHE A 33 -22.78 16.24 0.68
CA PHE A 33 -24.05 16.91 0.97
C PHE A 33 -24.87 16.18 2.06
N GLN A 34 -24.91 14.84 2.01
CA GLN A 34 -25.58 14.01 3.00
C GLN A 34 -24.98 14.16 4.41
N GLN A 35 -23.65 14.25 4.54
CA GLN A 35 -23.05 14.50 5.85
C GLN A 35 -23.31 15.93 6.36
N LEU A 36 -23.30 16.93 5.47
CA LEU A 36 -23.48 18.32 5.86
C LEU A 36 -24.89 18.65 6.31
N LYS A 37 -25.93 18.13 5.64
CA LYS A 37 -27.33 18.36 6.06
C LYS A 37 -27.64 17.82 7.46
N MET A 38 -26.82 16.87 7.94
CA MET A 38 -26.94 16.23 9.25
C MET A 38 -26.01 16.87 10.31
N THR A 39 -25.16 17.82 9.91
CA THR A 39 -24.19 18.45 10.82
C THR A 39 -24.86 19.62 11.54
N PRO A 40 -25.00 19.58 12.88
CA PRO A 40 -25.60 20.68 13.63
C PRO A 40 -24.69 21.91 13.64
N LEU A 41 -25.28 23.10 13.72
CA LEU A 41 -24.54 24.33 13.99
C LEU A 41 -23.94 24.28 15.41
N PRO A 42 -22.68 24.72 15.59
CA PRO A 42 -22.10 24.83 16.92
C PRO A 42 -22.92 25.80 17.78
N HIS A 43 -23.29 25.37 18.99
CA HIS A 43 -24.07 26.18 19.94
C HIS A 43 -23.19 27.23 20.64
N GLU A 44 -21.89 26.95 20.73
CA GLU A 44 -20.87 27.79 21.29
C GLU A 44 -19.69 27.87 20.33
N THR A 45 -19.09 29.05 20.21
CA THR A 45 -17.85 29.25 19.47
C THR A 45 -16.73 28.54 20.21
N SER A 46 -15.82 27.89 19.49
CA SER A 46 -14.79 26.99 20.04
C SER A 46 -13.70 27.69 20.88
N GLY A 47 -13.91 28.93 21.31
CA GLY A 47 -12.91 29.77 21.98
C GLY A 47 -11.70 30.11 21.10
N ARG A 48 -11.79 29.84 19.78
CA ARG A 48 -10.71 30.12 18.83
C ARG A 48 -10.53 31.63 18.67
N GLN A 49 -9.29 32.08 18.71
CA GLN A 49 -8.95 33.45 18.38
C GLN A 49 -9.07 33.65 16.87
N PHE A 50 -10.11 34.35 16.44
CA PHE A 50 -10.28 34.78 15.05
C PHE A 50 -9.57 36.12 14.84
N LEU A 51 -8.71 36.19 13.82
CA LEU A 51 -8.14 37.45 13.34
C LEU A 51 -9.27 38.42 12.98
N GLY A 52 -9.24 39.63 13.55
CA GLY A 52 -10.24 40.68 13.28
C GLY A 52 -11.47 40.67 14.20
N GLY A 53 -11.56 39.76 15.17
CA GLY A 53 -12.65 39.75 16.18
C GLY A 53 -14.07 39.71 15.60
N PRO A 54 -14.39 38.84 14.61
CA PRO A 54 -15.75 38.71 14.09
C PRO A 54 -16.76 38.44 15.21
N GLY A 55 -17.99 38.94 15.04
CA GLY A 55 -19.08 38.69 15.99
C GLY A 55 -19.41 37.20 16.13
N ARG A 56 -20.03 36.81 17.24
CA ARG A 56 -20.33 35.41 17.60
C ARG A 56 -20.98 34.61 16.47
N GLU A 57 -21.91 35.21 15.74
CA GLU A 57 -22.60 34.53 14.64
C GLU A 57 -21.68 34.25 13.45
N GLU A 58 -20.82 35.21 13.11
CA GLU A 58 -19.87 35.03 12.01
C GLU A 58 -18.79 34.01 12.39
N GLN A 59 -18.42 33.92 13.67
CA GLN A 59 -17.57 32.82 14.17
C GLN A 59 -18.25 31.46 13.99
N ILE A 60 -19.53 31.31 14.36
CA ILE A 60 -20.30 30.06 14.16
C ILE A 60 -20.35 29.70 12.67
N ARG A 61 -20.57 30.69 11.80
CA ARG A 61 -20.54 30.51 10.34
C ARG A 61 -19.19 29.99 9.85
N ILE A 62 -18.10 30.65 10.25
CA ILE A 62 -16.74 30.28 9.86
C ILE A 62 -16.42 28.86 10.35
N GLU A 63 -16.76 28.53 11.59
CA GLU A 63 -16.53 27.19 12.16
C GLU A 63 -17.31 26.11 11.41
N PHE A 64 -18.57 26.39 11.07
CA PHE A 64 -19.39 25.47 10.28
C PHE A 64 -18.80 25.23 8.89
N ILE A 65 -18.39 26.29 8.20
CA ILE A 65 -17.75 26.19 6.88
C ILE A 65 -16.41 25.44 6.97
N GLN A 66 -15.58 25.72 7.98
CA GLN A 66 -14.31 25.00 8.19
C GLN A 66 -14.54 23.52 8.48
N LYS A 67 -15.56 23.18 9.26
CA LYS A 67 -15.94 21.79 9.52
C LYS A 67 -16.39 21.11 8.24
N ALA A 68 -17.18 21.79 7.42
CA ALA A 68 -17.63 21.27 6.14
C ALA A 68 -16.48 21.07 5.14
N GLN A 69 -15.52 21.99 5.10
CA GLN A 69 -14.30 21.86 4.33
C GLN A 69 -13.50 20.61 4.73
N LYS A 70 -13.37 20.34 6.04
CA LYS A 70 -12.69 19.14 6.54
C LYS A 70 -13.41 17.85 6.14
N ILE A 71 -14.73 17.81 6.28
CA ILE A 71 -15.57 16.67 5.85
C ILE A 71 -15.36 16.41 4.36
N GLY A 72 -15.47 17.46 3.54
CA GLY A 72 -15.28 17.37 2.11
C GLY A 72 -13.88 16.88 1.72
N ALA A 73 -12.83 17.39 2.38
CA ALA A 73 -11.45 16.96 2.14
C ALA A 73 -11.26 15.46 2.38
N GLY A 74 -11.74 14.96 3.53
CA GLY A 74 -11.60 13.56 3.91
C GLY A 74 -12.37 12.62 2.96
N LEU A 75 -13.60 12.99 2.60
CA LEU A 75 -14.41 12.20 1.67
C LEU A 75 -13.81 12.18 0.25
N ALA A 76 -13.24 13.29 -0.22
CA ALA A 76 -12.60 13.34 -1.52
C ALA A 76 -11.35 12.44 -1.58
N VAL A 77 -10.50 12.45 -0.54
CA VAL A 77 -9.35 11.55 -0.48
C VAL A 77 -9.80 10.09 -0.42
N ARG A 78 -10.84 9.78 0.37
CA ARG A 78 -11.36 8.42 0.52
C ARG A 78 -11.96 7.87 -0.77
N ASN A 79 -12.80 8.65 -1.46
CA ASN A 79 -13.48 8.20 -2.68
C ASN A 79 -12.51 7.93 -3.83
N PHE A 80 -11.42 8.70 -3.91
CA PHE A 80 -10.42 8.55 -4.97
C PHE A 80 -9.17 7.77 -4.53
N ALA A 81 -9.13 7.23 -3.31
CA ALA A 81 -8.01 6.42 -2.81
C ALA A 81 -7.80 5.15 -3.65
N GLN A 82 -8.89 4.56 -4.15
CA GLN A 82 -8.85 3.34 -4.98
C GLN A 82 -8.43 3.60 -6.44
N GLU A 83 -8.51 4.84 -6.90
CA GLU A 83 -8.14 5.24 -8.28
C GLU A 83 -6.64 5.60 -8.40
N SER A 84 -5.87 5.46 -7.32
CA SER A 84 -4.46 5.86 -7.29
C SER A 84 -3.54 4.85 -8.00
N LEU A 85 -3.30 5.09 -9.29
CA LEU A 85 -2.39 4.32 -10.18
C LEU A 85 -0.90 4.37 -9.79
N TYR A 86 -0.53 5.12 -8.74
CA TYR A 86 0.86 5.47 -8.40
C TYR A 86 1.39 4.74 -7.15
N SER A 87 1.10 3.44 -7.04
CA SER A 87 1.66 2.58 -6.01
C SER A 87 3.20 2.53 -6.13
N GLY A 88 3.89 3.24 -5.23
CA GLY A 88 5.37 3.27 -5.16
C GLY A 88 6.01 4.65 -5.28
N ARG A 89 5.26 5.73 -5.56
CA ARG A 89 5.82 7.10 -5.61
C ARG A 89 5.16 8.02 -4.59
N SER A 90 5.71 8.04 -3.36
CA SER A 90 5.18 8.78 -2.21
C SER A 90 5.03 10.30 -2.44
N PHE A 91 5.87 10.91 -3.29
CA PHE A 91 5.75 12.32 -3.63
C PHE A 91 4.49 12.63 -4.45
N PHE A 92 4.25 11.89 -5.53
CA PHE A 92 3.09 12.11 -6.41
C PHE A 92 1.78 11.78 -5.72
N LEU A 93 1.78 10.74 -4.85
CA LEU A 93 0.63 10.40 -4.02
C LEU A 93 0.24 11.58 -3.11
N ARG A 94 1.22 12.21 -2.43
CA ARG A 94 0.97 13.37 -1.57
C ARG A 94 0.47 14.59 -2.34
N LEU A 95 0.98 14.81 -3.56
CA LEU A 95 0.53 15.91 -4.41
C LEU A 95 -0.93 15.70 -4.84
N LEU A 96 -1.27 14.47 -5.25
CA LEU A 96 -2.62 14.09 -5.67
C LEU A 96 -3.60 14.18 -4.49
N GLN A 97 -3.22 13.69 -3.31
CA GLN A 97 -4.01 13.84 -2.08
C GLN A 97 -4.31 15.31 -1.77
N ARG A 98 -3.30 16.20 -1.83
CA ARG A 98 -3.53 17.64 -1.63
C ARG A 98 -4.48 18.24 -2.65
N GLY A 99 -4.41 17.80 -3.91
CA GLY A 99 -5.36 18.20 -4.96
C GLY A 99 -6.78 17.75 -4.65
N LEU A 100 -6.96 16.48 -4.27
CA LEU A 100 -8.26 15.93 -3.89
C LEU A 100 -8.83 16.61 -2.64
N GLU A 101 -8.01 16.85 -1.63
CA GLU A 101 -8.41 17.62 -0.45
C GLU A 101 -8.89 19.01 -0.85
N ALA A 102 -8.20 19.70 -1.76
CA ALA A 102 -8.62 21.03 -2.20
C ALA A 102 -9.99 21.01 -2.92
N VAL A 103 -10.21 20.02 -3.78
CA VAL A 103 -11.52 19.79 -4.44
C VAL A 103 -12.60 19.53 -3.40
N GLY A 104 -12.36 18.59 -2.49
CA GLY A 104 -13.29 18.24 -1.42
C GLY A 104 -13.61 19.43 -0.51
N ARG A 105 -12.61 20.22 -0.12
CA ARG A 105 -12.80 21.45 0.68
C ARG A 105 -13.72 22.44 -0.04
N LYS A 106 -13.52 22.64 -1.35
CA LYS A 106 -14.34 23.56 -2.15
C LYS A 106 -15.80 23.10 -2.18
N ILE A 107 -16.04 21.82 -2.48
CA ILE A 107 -17.39 21.25 -2.52
C ILE A 107 -18.07 21.38 -1.14
N GLY A 108 -17.35 21.02 -0.07
CA GLY A 108 -17.85 21.15 1.30
C GLY A 108 -18.21 22.59 1.67
N ALA A 109 -17.36 23.56 1.29
CA ALA A 109 -17.62 24.98 1.51
C ALA A 109 -18.85 25.48 0.75
N ASP A 110 -18.99 25.12 -0.52
CA ASP A 110 -20.10 25.54 -1.38
C ASP A 110 -21.45 25.08 -0.81
N TYR A 111 -21.53 23.82 -0.37
CA TYR A 111 -22.74 23.31 0.27
C TYR A 111 -22.98 23.90 1.66
N ALA A 112 -21.93 24.12 2.45
CA ALA A 112 -22.07 24.77 3.74
C ALA A 112 -22.63 26.19 3.60
N CYS A 113 -22.20 26.95 2.59
CA CYS A 113 -22.72 28.29 2.31
C CYS A 113 -24.21 28.26 1.94
N LYS A 114 -24.66 27.23 1.21
CA LYS A 114 -26.07 27.05 0.84
C LYS A 114 -26.93 26.60 2.03
N LEU A 115 -26.42 25.72 2.90
CA LEU A 115 -27.15 25.15 4.03
C LEU A 115 -27.19 26.07 5.26
N TYR A 116 -26.14 26.85 5.50
CA TYR A 116 -25.99 27.63 6.73
C TYR A 116 -27.16 28.58 7.02
N PRO A 117 -27.71 29.37 6.06
CA PRO A 117 -28.84 30.27 6.34
C PRO A 117 -30.07 29.53 6.87
N GLU A 118 -30.39 28.37 6.29
CA GLU A 118 -31.54 27.57 6.73
C GLU A 118 -31.28 26.85 8.06
N LEU A 119 -30.07 26.31 8.26
CA LEU A 119 -29.69 25.71 9.55
C LEU A 119 -29.72 26.73 10.68
N ARG A 120 -29.35 27.99 10.39
CA ARG A 120 -29.45 29.10 11.34
C ARG A 120 -30.90 29.43 11.64
N ARG A 121 -31.75 29.54 10.62
CA ARG A 121 -33.19 29.75 10.78
C ARG A 121 -33.82 28.68 11.67
N LEU A 122 -33.46 27.41 11.45
CA LEU A 122 -33.91 26.29 12.28
C LEU A 122 -33.46 26.44 13.73
N ARG A 123 -32.17 26.73 13.97
CA ARG A 123 -31.61 26.98 15.31
C ARG A 123 -32.32 28.13 16.02
N ASP A 124 -32.52 29.26 15.34
CA ASP A 124 -33.13 30.46 15.88
C ASP A 124 -34.62 30.22 16.25
N ASN A 125 -35.28 29.28 15.55
CA ASN A 125 -36.65 28.83 15.84
C ASN A 125 -36.73 27.68 16.87
N GLY A 126 -35.59 27.16 17.36
CA GLY A 126 -35.57 25.96 18.20
C GLY A 126 -35.94 24.66 17.48
N GLU A 127 -36.03 24.69 16.15
CA GLU A 127 -36.29 23.54 15.29
C GLU A 127 -34.98 22.75 15.08
N LYS A 128 -35.03 21.43 15.19
CA LYS A 128 -33.89 20.57 14.84
C LYS A 128 -33.99 20.21 13.35
N PRO A 129 -32.88 20.14 12.61
CA PRO A 129 -32.88 19.55 11.28
C PRO A 129 -33.49 18.14 11.34
N PRO A 130 -34.25 17.70 10.33
CA PRO A 130 -34.82 16.36 10.31
C PRO A 130 -33.70 15.33 10.45
N GLN A 131 -33.61 14.75 11.65
CA GLN A 131 -32.76 13.63 11.91
C GLN A 131 -33.42 12.44 11.21
N LEU A 132 -32.89 12.04 10.05
CA LEU A 132 -32.93 10.60 9.78
C LEU A 132 -32.17 9.97 10.95
N GLU A 133 -32.78 9.00 11.64
CA GLU A 133 -32.08 8.13 12.58
C GLU A 133 -30.91 7.49 11.82
N LEU A 134 -29.78 8.18 11.83
CA LEU A 134 -28.51 7.58 11.49
C LEU A 134 -28.27 6.61 12.63
N GLN A 135 -28.51 5.33 12.35
CA GLN A 135 -27.69 4.26 12.90
C GLN A 135 -26.29 4.85 13.10
N PRO A 136 -25.77 4.91 14.34
CA PRO A 136 -24.53 5.60 14.61
C PRO A 136 -23.54 5.11 13.57
N ALA A 137 -23.00 6.04 12.77
CA ALA A 137 -22.02 5.71 11.76
C ALA A 137 -21.04 4.79 12.46
N ARG A 138 -21.00 3.51 12.06
CA ARG A 138 -20.01 2.58 12.60
C ARG A 138 -18.71 3.29 12.28
N ARG A 139 -18.09 3.92 13.29
CA ARG A 139 -16.69 4.25 13.23
C ARG A 139 -16.10 2.88 13.00
N ASN A 140 -15.70 2.61 11.77
CA ASN A 140 -14.89 1.45 11.48
C ASN A 140 -13.54 1.79 12.11
N ALA A 141 -13.51 1.74 13.44
CA ALA A 141 -12.33 1.89 14.24
C ALA A 141 -11.51 0.64 13.93
N PHE A 142 -10.40 0.86 13.25
CA PHE A 142 -9.40 -0.17 13.10
C PHE A 142 -8.40 -0.01 14.24
N TYR A 143 -7.77 -1.12 14.60
CA TYR A 143 -6.81 -1.15 15.68
C TYR A 143 -5.49 -1.60 15.10
N GLN A 144 -4.44 -0.85 15.39
CA GLN A 144 -3.11 -1.09 14.85
C GLN A 144 -2.07 -1.16 15.96
N PHE A 145 -1.09 -2.03 15.79
CA PHE A 145 0.18 -1.96 16.51
C PHE A 145 1.34 -2.32 15.58
N THR A 146 2.54 -1.98 16.02
CA THR A 146 3.78 -2.16 15.26
C THR A 146 4.76 -3.03 16.03
N VAL A 147 5.47 -3.90 15.33
CA VAL A 147 6.62 -4.66 15.84
C VAL A 147 7.86 -4.24 15.09
N LYS A 148 8.87 -3.75 15.82
CA LYS A 148 10.20 -3.48 15.27
C LYS A 148 11.09 -4.68 15.55
N ASN A 149 11.48 -5.37 14.50
CA ASN A 149 12.20 -6.64 14.53
C ASN A 149 13.66 -6.44 14.12
N TYR A 150 14.57 -6.62 15.07
CA TYR A 150 16.03 -6.53 14.89
C TYR A 150 16.67 -7.92 14.66
N GLY A 151 15.86 -8.98 14.58
CA GLY A 151 16.31 -10.37 14.46
C GLY A 151 16.47 -11.03 15.81
N ASP A 152 17.34 -10.50 16.66
CA ASP A 152 17.60 -11.01 18.02
C ASP A 152 16.73 -10.34 19.10
N ARG A 153 16.17 -9.17 18.79
CA ARG A 153 15.39 -8.33 19.70
C ARG A 153 14.18 -7.75 18.98
N TYR A 154 13.13 -7.49 19.77
CA TYR A 154 11.86 -6.97 19.30
C TYR A 154 11.44 -5.78 20.18
N GLU A 155 10.93 -4.72 19.56
CA GLU A 155 10.21 -3.65 20.25
C GLU A 155 8.75 -3.71 19.80
N LEU A 156 7.83 -3.86 20.76
CA LEU A 156 6.40 -3.90 20.50
C LEU A 156 5.77 -2.58 20.92
N GLU A 157 5.12 -1.90 19.98
CA GLU A 157 4.38 -0.67 20.24
C GLU A 157 2.97 -0.98 20.79
N PRO A 158 2.35 -0.04 21.53
CA PRO A 158 0.99 -0.22 22.03
C PRO A 158 -0.03 -0.31 20.90
N VAL A 159 -1.18 -0.92 21.20
CA VAL A 159 -2.34 -0.90 20.31
C VAL A 159 -2.95 0.51 20.29
N THR A 160 -3.20 1.03 19.10
CA THR A 160 -3.80 2.35 18.87
C THR A 160 -5.03 2.24 17.97
N GLU A 161 -6.03 3.08 18.23
CA GLU A 161 -7.20 3.21 17.36
C GLU A 161 -6.87 4.12 16.17
N ILE A 162 -7.18 3.66 14.96
CA ILE A 162 -6.99 4.39 13.71
C ILE A 162 -8.30 4.50 12.93
N GLY A 163 -8.46 5.60 12.18
CA GLY A 163 -9.69 5.92 11.47
C GLY A 163 -9.89 5.17 10.15
N GLU A 164 -8.84 4.56 9.59
CA GLU A 164 -8.86 3.87 8.31
C GLU A 164 -8.00 2.60 8.38
N ALA A 165 -8.45 1.50 7.76
CA ALA A 165 -7.67 0.27 7.72
C ALA A 165 -6.49 0.43 6.75
N TRP A 166 -5.28 0.19 7.22
CA TRP A 166 -4.16 -0.18 6.36
C TRP A 166 -3.99 -1.69 6.30
N GLN A 167 -3.54 -2.19 5.16
CA GLN A 167 -3.16 -3.60 5.06
C GLN A 167 -1.95 -3.87 5.96
N ASN A 168 -1.83 -5.10 6.48
CA ASN A 168 -0.62 -5.52 7.18
C ASN A 168 0.58 -5.33 6.27
N SER A 169 1.67 -4.77 6.80
CA SER A 169 2.83 -4.38 6.00
C SER A 169 4.12 -4.81 6.69
N ILE A 170 5.14 -5.10 5.88
CA ILE A 170 6.50 -5.37 6.33
C ILE A 170 7.41 -4.43 5.56
N GLN A 171 8.11 -3.56 6.27
CA GLN A 171 9.02 -2.58 5.69
C GLN A 171 10.39 -2.71 6.32
N PHE A 172 11.45 -2.52 5.54
CA PHE A 172 12.81 -2.50 6.07
C PHE A 172 13.24 -1.04 6.32
N ASP A 173 13.70 -0.76 7.54
CA ASP A 173 14.26 0.51 7.95
C ASP A 173 15.79 0.44 7.82
N ASP A 174 16.30 0.88 6.66
CA ASP A 174 17.73 0.88 6.32
C ASP A 174 18.60 1.61 7.36
N LYS A 175 18.07 2.66 8.00
CA LYS A 175 18.86 3.47 8.95
C LYS A 175 19.13 2.73 10.24
N ARG A 176 18.17 1.93 10.69
CA ARG A 176 18.25 1.19 11.95
C ARG A 176 18.44 -0.31 11.75
N GLN A 177 18.57 -0.76 10.50
CA GLN A 177 18.80 -2.15 10.10
C GLN A 177 17.80 -3.11 10.76
N ARG A 178 16.51 -2.80 10.62
CA ARG A 178 15.41 -3.54 11.27
C ARG A 178 14.19 -3.62 10.37
N TYR A 179 13.36 -4.63 10.57
CA TYR A 179 12.03 -4.68 9.97
C TYR A 179 11.01 -3.97 10.86
N ILE A 180 10.10 -3.25 10.23
CA ILE A 180 8.92 -2.66 10.86
C ILE A 180 7.73 -3.42 10.30
N GLU A 181 7.04 -4.14 11.19
CA GLU A 181 5.89 -4.96 10.87
C GLU A 181 4.64 -4.31 11.46
N GLU A 182 3.71 -3.94 10.58
CA GLU A 182 2.46 -3.28 10.95
C GLU A 182 1.30 -4.27 10.88
N PHE A 183 0.51 -4.34 11.94
CA PHE A 183 -0.65 -5.21 12.03
C PHE A 183 -1.90 -4.38 12.25
N THR A 184 -2.93 -4.60 11.42
CA THR A 184 -4.20 -3.88 11.50
C THR A 184 -5.38 -4.85 11.63
N PHE A 185 -6.30 -4.52 12.51
CA PHE A 185 -7.46 -5.34 12.85
C PHE A 185 -8.74 -4.53 12.82
N ASN A 186 -9.84 -5.22 12.52
CA ASN A 186 -11.17 -4.62 12.48
C ASN A 186 -11.89 -4.61 13.84
N THR A 187 -11.31 -5.23 14.87
CA THR A 187 -11.82 -5.22 16.24
C THR A 187 -10.67 -5.15 17.24
N LEU A 188 -10.93 -4.56 18.41
CA LEU A 188 -9.93 -4.39 19.47
C LEU A 188 -9.49 -5.76 20.00
N GLU A 189 -10.42 -6.68 20.17
CA GLU A 189 -10.16 -8.00 20.75
C GLU A 189 -9.15 -8.80 19.91
N LYS A 190 -9.21 -8.67 18.57
CA LYS A 190 -8.24 -9.30 17.68
C LYS A 190 -6.87 -8.64 17.76
N ALA A 191 -6.83 -7.32 17.85
CA ALA A 191 -5.58 -6.59 18.03
C ALA A 191 -4.91 -6.95 19.36
N ASP A 192 -5.66 -6.91 20.46
CA ASP A 192 -5.18 -7.27 21.80
C ASP A 192 -4.74 -8.73 21.88
N ALA A 193 -5.48 -9.67 21.28
CA ALA A 193 -5.09 -11.06 21.26
C ALA A 193 -3.76 -11.30 20.51
N MET A 194 -3.57 -10.64 19.36
CA MET A 194 -2.33 -10.74 18.59
C MET A 194 -1.17 -10.00 19.29
N HIS A 195 -1.43 -8.82 19.85
CA HIS A 195 -0.47 -8.03 20.61
C HIS A 195 0.04 -8.83 21.83
N GLY A 196 -0.87 -9.40 22.62
CA GLY A 196 -0.50 -10.28 23.74
C GLY A 196 0.22 -11.56 23.29
N ALA A 197 -0.03 -12.05 22.08
CA ALA A 197 0.74 -13.17 21.52
C ALA A 197 2.19 -12.76 21.21
N TRP A 198 2.39 -11.56 20.67
CA TRP A 198 3.72 -10.96 20.51
C TRP A 198 4.42 -10.73 21.85
N GLU A 199 3.74 -10.17 22.85
CA GLU A 199 4.31 -9.99 24.20
C GLU A 199 4.83 -11.32 24.78
N ARG A 200 4.04 -12.39 24.67
CA ARG A 200 4.45 -13.73 25.12
C ARG A 200 5.65 -14.26 24.34
N PHE A 201 5.68 -14.07 23.02
CA PHE A 201 6.81 -14.49 22.19
C PHE A 201 8.10 -13.73 22.56
N ILE A 202 8.03 -12.41 22.69
CA ILE A 202 9.16 -11.53 23.04
C ILE A 202 9.69 -11.89 24.44
N ALA A 203 8.80 -12.19 25.38
CA ALA A 203 9.15 -12.68 26.71
C ALA A 203 9.68 -14.13 26.72
N LYS A 204 9.86 -14.77 25.55
CA LYS A 204 10.29 -16.18 25.37
C LYS A 204 9.36 -17.20 26.03
N LYS A 205 8.09 -16.84 26.22
CA LYS A 205 7.04 -17.67 26.84
C LYS A 205 6.05 -18.25 25.81
N GLY A 206 6.31 -18.07 24.52
CA GLY A 206 5.42 -18.51 23.45
C GLY A 206 6.16 -18.70 22.12
N ARG A 207 5.44 -19.21 21.12
CA ARG A 207 5.92 -19.25 19.72
C ARG A 207 5.70 -17.90 19.06
N CYS A 208 6.47 -17.60 18.01
CA CYS A 208 6.19 -16.43 17.16
C CYS A 208 4.71 -16.49 16.73
N PRO A 209 3.97 -15.38 16.70
CA PRO A 209 2.54 -15.38 16.38
C PRO A 209 2.24 -15.31 14.87
N VAL A 210 3.26 -15.08 14.04
CA VAL A 210 3.15 -15.04 12.58
C VAL A 210 4.24 -15.86 11.89
N ALA A 211 3.93 -16.35 10.68
CA ALA A 211 4.91 -16.88 9.73
C ALA A 211 5.01 -15.93 8.52
N TYR A 212 6.09 -16.06 7.76
CA TYR A 212 6.38 -15.19 6.62
C TYR A 212 6.29 -15.98 5.32
N CYS A 213 5.63 -15.43 4.32
CA CYS A 213 5.40 -16.09 3.04
C CYS A 213 6.11 -15.35 1.91
N LEU A 214 6.74 -16.13 1.03
CA LEU A 214 7.26 -15.69 -0.26
C LEU A 214 6.55 -16.48 -1.37
N THR A 215 6.00 -15.79 -2.36
CA THR A 215 5.43 -16.43 -3.55
C THR A 215 6.35 -16.24 -4.74
N VAL A 216 6.79 -17.35 -5.33
CA VAL A 216 7.55 -17.40 -6.57
C VAL A 216 6.62 -17.88 -7.68
N LYS A 217 6.38 -17.03 -8.68
CA LYS A 217 5.60 -17.40 -9.86
C LYS A 217 6.53 -17.56 -11.05
N ARG A 218 6.29 -18.58 -11.87
CA ARG A 218 6.91 -18.77 -13.19
C ARG A 218 5.81 -18.79 -14.22
N ASP A 219 5.97 -18.03 -15.29
CA ASP A 219 5.05 -18.10 -16.42
C ASP A 219 5.44 -19.22 -17.41
N ALA A 220 4.58 -19.47 -18.38
CA ALA A 220 4.80 -20.47 -19.43
C ALA A 220 6.04 -20.19 -20.30
N SER A 221 6.46 -18.92 -20.38
CA SER A 221 7.65 -18.49 -21.13
C SER A 221 8.96 -18.63 -20.33
N GLY A 222 8.89 -19.09 -19.08
CA GLY A 222 10.04 -19.27 -18.20
C GLY A 222 10.48 -18.00 -17.48
N HIS A 223 9.79 -16.86 -17.64
CA HIS A 223 10.01 -15.72 -16.78
C HIS A 223 9.50 -16.04 -15.39
N TYR A 224 10.15 -15.46 -14.39
CA TYR A 224 9.74 -15.63 -13.02
C TYR A 224 9.65 -14.30 -12.28
N SER A 225 8.75 -14.27 -11.31
CA SER A 225 8.52 -13.15 -10.42
C SER A 225 8.51 -13.64 -8.98
N VAL A 226 9.04 -12.80 -8.10
CA VAL A 226 9.14 -13.07 -6.67
C VAL A 226 8.35 -11.98 -5.97
N SER A 227 7.37 -12.36 -5.15
CA SER A 227 6.55 -11.41 -4.41
C SER A 227 7.35 -10.70 -3.31
N SER A 228 6.79 -9.61 -2.78
CA SER A 228 7.18 -9.13 -1.46
C SER A 228 6.84 -10.16 -0.39
N ILE A 229 7.50 -10.08 0.76
CA ILE A 229 7.22 -10.92 1.93
C ILE A 229 5.92 -10.46 2.57
N SER A 230 5.07 -11.40 2.98
CA SER A 230 3.82 -11.10 3.69
C SER A 230 3.63 -11.98 4.92
N HIS A 231 2.88 -11.50 5.91
CA HIS A 231 2.45 -12.32 7.04
C HIS A 231 1.45 -13.39 6.62
N VAL A 232 1.56 -14.58 7.20
CA VAL A 232 0.60 -15.67 7.05
C VAL A 232 0.39 -16.43 8.37
N PRO A 233 -0.77 -17.07 8.57
CA PRO A 233 -0.99 -17.96 9.70
C PRO A 233 -0.08 -19.20 9.63
N PHE A 234 0.36 -19.72 10.78
CA PHE A 234 1.20 -20.94 10.86
C PHE A 234 0.56 -22.19 10.29
N VAL A 235 -0.76 -22.24 10.18
CA VAL A 235 -1.47 -23.38 9.60
C VAL A 235 -1.29 -23.45 8.08
N MET A 236 -0.84 -22.37 7.45
CA MET A 236 -0.59 -22.33 6.01
C MET A 236 0.68 -23.12 5.70
N LYS A 237 0.55 -24.12 4.82
CA LYS A 237 1.65 -24.96 4.36
C LYS A 237 2.23 -24.45 3.05
N GLU A 238 3.48 -24.81 2.81
CA GLU A 238 4.10 -24.68 1.50
C GLU A 238 3.27 -25.39 0.44
N ASN A 239 3.17 -24.78 -0.74
CA ASN A 239 2.40 -25.34 -1.83
C ASN A 239 3.03 -24.92 -3.16
N ARG A 240 3.07 -25.87 -4.10
CA ARG A 240 3.46 -25.62 -5.48
C ARG A 240 2.34 -26.07 -6.41
N ILE A 241 1.80 -25.12 -7.14
CA ILE A 241 0.78 -25.34 -8.16
C ILE A 241 1.46 -25.25 -9.51
N ILE A 242 1.24 -26.24 -10.38
CA ILE A 242 1.69 -26.25 -11.76
C ILE A 242 0.44 -26.28 -12.63
N ASN A 243 0.30 -25.28 -13.50
CA ASN A 243 -0.82 -25.14 -14.40
C ASN A 243 -0.54 -25.91 -15.71
N GLN A 244 -1.61 -26.22 -16.45
CA GLN A 244 -1.51 -26.98 -17.71
C GLN A 244 -0.72 -26.24 -18.80
N ASP A 245 -0.66 -24.91 -18.73
CA ASP A 245 0.12 -24.05 -19.63
C ASP A 245 1.63 -24.05 -19.32
N GLY A 246 2.07 -24.80 -18.30
CA GLY A 246 3.47 -24.85 -17.86
C GLY A 246 3.85 -23.76 -16.86
N SER A 247 2.95 -22.80 -16.57
CA SER A 247 3.16 -21.83 -15.50
C SER A 247 3.11 -22.51 -14.12
N SER A 248 3.80 -21.95 -13.14
CA SER A 248 3.77 -22.47 -11.77
C SER A 248 3.80 -21.37 -10.72
N SER A 249 3.20 -21.65 -9.57
CA SER A 249 3.23 -20.77 -8.39
C SER A 249 3.65 -21.59 -7.19
N GLU A 250 4.75 -21.20 -6.57
CA GLU A 250 5.31 -21.84 -5.37
C GLU A 250 5.24 -20.86 -4.21
N ARG A 251 4.68 -21.30 -3.08
CA ARG A 251 4.69 -20.55 -1.83
C ARG A 251 5.66 -21.21 -0.87
N ARG A 252 6.58 -20.41 -0.34
CA ARG A 252 7.57 -20.81 0.67
C ARG A 252 7.24 -20.11 1.98
N ILE A 253 7.30 -20.85 3.08
CA ILE A 253 6.89 -20.37 4.40
C ILE A 253 8.11 -20.38 5.32
N PHE A 254 8.39 -19.25 5.95
CA PHE A 254 9.55 -19.04 6.80
C PHE A 254 9.13 -18.68 8.22
N SER A 255 10.00 -19.03 9.17
CA SER A 255 9.81 -18.70 10.58
C SER A 255 10.31 -17.29 10.93
N SER A 256 11.16 -16.71 10.07
CA SER A 256 11.80 -15.41 10.27
C SER A 256 11.72 -14.55 9.01
N VAL A 257 11.48 -13.25 9.19
CA VAL A 257 11.49 -12.26 8.11
C VAL A 257 12.89 -12.11 7.48
N PHE A 258 13.95 -12.25 8.28
CA PHE A 258 15.32 -12.16 7.80
C PHE A 258 15.70 -13.34 6.91
N GLU A 259 15.27 -14.54 7.29
CA GLU A 259 15.43 -15.75 6.48
C GLU A 259 14.67 -15.62 5.15
N ALA A 260 13.42 -15.17 5.22
CA ALA A 260 12.59 -14.93 4.04
C ALA A 260 13.24 -13.91 3.08
N GLU A 261 13.81 -12.81 3.60
CA GLU A 261 14.48 -11.82 2.76
C GLU A 261 15.80 -12.34 2.19
N GLN A 262 16.59 -13.10 2.95
CA GLN A 262 17.82 -13.68 2.44
C GLN A 262 17.53 -14.57 1.21
N VAL A 263 16.50 -15.41 1.30
CA VAL A 263 16.06 -16.25 0.18
C VAL A 263 15.50 -15.40 -0.97
N ARG A 264 14.68 -14.38 -0.66
CA ARG A 264 14.14 -13.46 -1.65
C ARG A 264 15.25 -12.73 -2.42
N ALA A 265 16.26 -12.21 -1.74
CA ALA A 265 17.38 -11.49 -2.34
C ALA A 265 18.19 -12.40 -3.28
N VAL A 266 18.42 -13.66 -2.92
CA VAL A 266 19.07 -14.65 -3.81
C VAL A 266 18.22 -14.90 -5.05
N LEU A 267 16.91 -15.09 -4.88
CA LEU A 267 15.99 -15.33 -5.99
C LEU A 267 15.84 -14.10 -6.90
N VAL A 268 15.90 -12.88 -6.37
CA VAL A 268 15.86 -11.67 -7.20
C VAL A 268 17.18 -11.49 -7.96
N LYS A 269 18.34 -11.72 -7.34
CA LYS A 269 19.64 -11.61 -8.04
C LYS A 269 19.77 -12.62 -9.19
N GLN A 270 19.31 -13.86 -9.00
CA GLN A 270 19.27 -14.86 -10.07
C GLN A 270 18.41 -14.41 -11.26
N LYS A 271 17.53 -13.42 -11.09
CA LYS A 271 16.63 -12.91 -12.14
C LYS A 271 17.43 -12.00 -13.01
N ASP A 272 18.12 -11.07 -12.38
CA ASP A 272 18.97 -10.09 -13.04
C ASP A 272 20.07 -10.80 -13.84
N ASP A 273 20.69 -11.85 -13.29
CA ASP A 273 21.72 -12.63 -13.99
C ASP A 273 21.17 -13.42 -15.20
N ARG A 274 19.96 -13.99 -15.09
CA ARG A 274 19.32 -14.71 -16.22
C ARG A 274 18.78 -13.77 -17.28
N THR A 275 18.21 -12.63 -16.90
CA THR A 275 17.73 -11.61 -17.82
C THR A 275 18.90 -11.02 -18.61
N GLN A 276 20.04 -10.77 -17.96
CA GLN A 276 21.28 -10.36 -18.64
C GLN A 276 21.81 -11.43 -19.61
N ALA A 277 21.79 -12.72 -19.22
CA ALA A 277 22.22 -13.81 -20.10
C ALA A 277 21.33 -13.96 -21.35
N VAL A 278 20.01 -13.79 -21.21
CA VAL A 278 19.05 -13.85 -22.33
C VAL A 278 19.20 -12.63 -23.25
N GLU A 279 19.44 -11.43 -22.72
CA GLU A 279 19.74 -10.23 -23.53
C GLU A 279 21.07 -10.35 -24.30
N LEU A 280 22.11 -10.94 -23.68
CA LEU A 280 23.40 -11.23 -24.33
C LEU A 280 23.27 -12.28 -25.46
N GLU A 281 22.40 -13.27 -25.32
CA GLU A 281 22.12 -14.23 -26.39
C GLU A 281 21.33 -13.61 -27.55
N HIS A 282 20.35 -12.74 -27.25
CA HIS A 282 19.56 -12.08 -28.30
C HIS A 282 20.36 -11.01 -29.06
N THR A 283 21.30 -10.33 -28.41
CA THR A 283 22.23 -9.41 -29.09
C THR A 283 23.28 -10.15 -29.93
N SER A 284 23.78 -11.31 -29.45
CA SER A 284 24.73 -12.14 -30.21
C SER A 284 24.09 -12.82 -31.44
N LYS A 285 22.81 -13.21 -31.36
CA LYS A 285 22.06 -13.79 -32.51
C LYS A 285 21.68 -12.74 -33.56
N ASN A 286 21.61 -11.46 -33.22
CA ASN A 286 21.33 -10.37 -34.17
C ASN A 286 22.57 -9.81 -34.90
N MET A 287 23.78 -10.23 -34.53
CA MET A 287 25.01 -9.90 -35.28
C MET A 287 25.45 -10.99 -36.27
N SER A 288 24.81 -12.18 -36.27
CA SER A 288 25.23 -13.33 -37.09
C SER A 288 24.35 -13.59 -38.34
N SER A 289 23.69 -12.56 -38.88
CA SER A 289 22.89 -12.69 -40.12
C SER A 289 23.19 -11.58 -41.13
N LYS A 290 24.46 -11.44 -41.54
CA LYS A 290 24.79 -10.74 -42.80
C LYS A 290 25.93 -11.42 -43.57
N LYS A 291 25.48 -12.19 -44.57
CA LYS A 291 26.09 -12.49 -45.88
C LYS A 291 27.41 -13.27 -45.95
N THR A 292 27.24 -14.52 -46.38
CA THR A 292 28.13 -15.23 -47.32
C THR A 292 28.20 -14.49 -48.66
N ARG A 293 29.42 -14.22 -49.17
CA ARG A 293 29.77 -14.49 -50.59
C ARG A 293 31.30 -14.49 -50.80
N THR A 294 31.73 -15.54 -51.48
CA THR A 294 33.05 -16.05 -51.86
C THR A 294 33.97 -15.08 -52.63
N LEU A 295 35.30 -15.21 -52.48
CA LEU A 295 36.28 -15.22 -53.59
C LEU A 295 37.73 -15.55 -53.13
N GLN A 296 38.27 -16.62 -53.73
CA GLN A 296 39.65 -16.88 -54.16
C GLN A 296 40.84 -16.90 -53.18
N THR A 297 41.46 -18.09 -53.12
CA THR A 297 42.87 -18.36 -52.81
C THR A 297 43.82 -17.72 -53.83
N PRO A 298 45.08 -17.42 -53.44
CA PRO A 298 46.17 -18.27 -53.92
C PRO A 298 47.20 -18.68 -52.84
N ARG A 299 47.96 -19.72 -53.20
CA ARG A 299 48.98 -20.48 -52.46
C ARG A 299 50.28 -19.70 -52.17
N LEU A 300 51.02 -20.21 -51.16
CA LEU A 300 52.48 -20.43 -50.97
C LEU A 300 52.92 -19.93 -49.57
N VAL A 301 53.82 -20.51 -48.78
CA VAL A 301 54.58 -21.78 -48.71
C VAL A 301 55.33 -21.74 -47.36
N LYS A 302 55.47 -22.91 -46.69
CA LYS A 302 56.43 -23.28 -45.60
C LYS A 302 56.46 -22.38 -44.34
N GLU A 303 56.72 -22.89 -43.13
CA GLU A 303 57.74 -23.87 -42.78
C GLU A 303 57.43 -24.57 -41.44
N GLN A 304 58.01 -25.76 -41.31
CA GLN A 304 57.97 -26.69 -40.17
C GLN A 304 58.57 -26.09 -38.89
N SER A 305 58.04 -26.52 -37.73
CA SER A 305 58.85 -27.24 -36.73
C SER A 305 58.01 -27.65 -35.50
N ARG A 306 57.78 -28.96 -35.38
CA ARG A 306 57.71 -29.69 -34.09
C ARG A 306 59.10 -30.33 -33.85
N PRO A 307 59.49 -30.59 -32.60
CA PRO A 307 59.27 -31.92 -31.98
C PRO A 307 58.80 -31.79 -30.50
N GLN A 308 57.86 -32.59 -30.00
CA GLN A 308 57.97 -33.98 -29.48
C GLN A 308 59.02 -34.21 -28.39
N THR A 309 58.55 -34.56 -27.17
CA THR A 309 58.98 -35.68 -26.28
C THR A 309 58.13 -35.60 -25.00
N THR A 310 57.27 -36.58 -24.68
CA THR A 310 57.51 -37.74 -23.76
C THR A 310 58.08 -37.29 -22.40
N ASP A 311 57.55 -37.63 -21.23
CA ASP A 311 57.30 -38.98 -20.78
C ASP A 311 56.38 -39.10 -19.56
N ARG A 312 55.98 -40.35 -19.34
CA ARG A 312 55.05 -40.90 -18.37
C ARG A 312 55.79 -41.28 -17.06
N ILE A 313 54.99 -41.56 -16.02
CA ILE A 313 55.23 -42.48 -14.87
C ILE A 313 55.40 -41.83 -13.47
N SER A 314 54.31 -41.95 -12.70
CA SER A 314 54.16 -42.62 -11.39
C SER A 314 55.19 -42.37 -10.28
N ARG A 315 54.69 -42.00 -9.09
CA ARG A 315 54.73 -42.89 -7.91
C ARG A 315 53.83 -42.41 -6.76
N GLN A 316 53.37 -43.41 -6.04
CA GLN A 316 52.48 -43.41 -4.87
C GLN A 316 53.11 -42.78 -3.62
N SER A 317 52.21 -42.45 -2.69
CA SER A 317 52.29 -42.13 -1.24
C SER A 317 53.22 -43.07 -0.41
N PRO A 318 53.30 -43.03 0.96
CA PRO A 318 52.63 -42.19 1.99
C PRO A 318 53.52 -41.79 3.20
N GLY A 319 52.92 -41.14 4.21
CA GLY A 319 53.42 -41.07 5.61
C GLY A 319 53.73 -39.63 6.08
N GLY A 320 53.33 -39.15 7.26
CA GLY A 320 52.63 -39.75 8.39
C GLY A 320 52.24 -38.67 9.42
N ARG A 321 51.49 -39.11 10.44
CA ARG A 321 51.25 -38.45 11.75
C ARG A 321 52.57 -37.89 12.34
N THR A 322 52.63 -36.85 13.17
CA THR A 322 51.94 -36.49 14.44
C THR A 322 52.42 -35.05 14.74
N VAL A 323 51.70 -34.16 15.43
CA VAL A 323 51.45 -34.07 16.88
C VAL A 323 50.17 -33.28 17.11
#